data_AF-A0A2N3E8X9-F1
#
_entry.id   AF-A0A2N3E8X9-F1
#
_cell.length_a   1.000
_cell.length_b   1.000
_cell.length_c   1.000
_cell.angle_alpha   90.00
_cell.angle_beta   90.00
_cell.angle_gamma   90.00
#
_symmetry.space_group_name_H-M   'P 1'
#
loop_
_entity.id
_entity.type
_entity.pdbx_description
1 polymer ?
#
loop_
_entity_poly.entity_id
_entity_poly.type
_entity_poly.pdbx_seq_one_letter_code
_entity_poly.pdbx_strand_id
1 'polypeptide(L)'
;MWDAGQIIHRSTGFPQFKRYLDEQSGVPLQDLWLDINPLTGGERERLGYPTQKPLALLERIVNASSNEGDVVLDPFCGCGTTVHAAQKLNREWIGIDVTHLAISLIQKRLRDAFGPSVAIEVNGVPKDAGGAAALAEADKYQFQWWAVSLVDAIPFGDKKKGADGGIDGLIYFKPDGKATEKAIVSVKGGKNVGVTMVKDLIATVEREKAKMGIFITLAAPTGPMIKEAASAGLYKTEYGSYPKIQILTVEQLFEGKRPEMPWIDPSVFRKAKREDTSKQKQQKLL
;
A
#
# COMPACT_ATOMS: atom_id res chain seq x y z
N MET A 1 39.13 27.49 -36.65
CA MET A 1 38.47 26.17 -36.71
C MET A 1 39.32 25.15 -37.48
N TRP A 2 39.83 25.49 -38.66
CA TRP A 2 40.83 24.66 -39.37
C TRP A 2 42.12 24.48 -38.55
N ASP A 3 42.70 25.60 -38.12
CA ASP A 3 43.97 25.63 -37.35
C ASP A 3 43.84 25.03 -35.95
N ALA A 4 42.60 24.77 -35.50
CA ALA A 4 42.31 24.13 -34.22
C ALA A 4 42.18 22.60 -34.30
N GLY A 5 42.35 21.99 -35.50
CA GLY A 5 42.29 20.52 -35.67
C GLY A 5 40.89 19.89 -35.51
N GLN A 6 39.85 20.73 -35.49
CA GLN A 6 38.45 20.34 -35.24
C GLN A 6 37.71 19.82 -36.49
N ILE A 7 38.39 19.73 -37.64
CA ILE A 7 37.80 19.28 -38.92
C ILE A 7 38.53 18.02 -39.40
N ILE A 8 37.78 17.02 -39.86
CA ILE A 8 38.30 15.81 -40.51
C ILE A 8 37.96 15.86 -42.00
N HIS A 9 38.97 15.62 -42.83
CA HIS A 9 38.79 15.34 -44.26
C HIS A 9 38.82 13.84 -44.48
N ARG A 10 37.73 13.30 -45.03
CA ARG A 10 37.74 11.95 -45.61
C ARG A 10 38.31 12.03 -47.03
N SER A 11 38.85 10.92 -47.52
CA SER A 11 39.43 10.82 -48.86
C SER A 11 38.43 11.17 -49.98
N THR A 12 37.13 11.07 -49.69
CA THR A 12 36.04 11.58 -50.53
C THR A 12 34.91 12.16 -49.65
N GLY A 13 34.32 13.27 -50.08
CA GLY A 13 33.18 13.92 -49.42
C GLY A 13 33.47 15.27 -48.75
N PHE A 14 32.44 15.87 -48.16
CA PHE A 14 32.54 17.16 -47.48
C PHE A 14 33.27 17.07 -46.13
N PRO A 15 33.98 18.12 -45.71
CA PRO A 15 34.65 18.17 -44.40
C PRO A 15 33.66 17.95 -43.25
N GLN A 16 34.05 17.15 -42.25
CA GLN A 16 33.22 16.85 -41.08
C GLN A 16 33.81 17.48 -39.82
N PHE A 17 32.97 17.94 -38.90
CA PHE A 17 33.40 18.47 -37.61
C PHE A 17 33.65 17.33 -36.61
N LYS A 18 34.78 17.36 -35.90
CA LYS A 18 35.03 16.48 -34.76
C LYS A 18 34.15 16.92 -33.60
N ARG A 19 33.26 16.03 -33.15
CA ARG A 19 32.47 16.25 -31.95
C ARG A 19 32.91 15.27 -30.88
N TYR A 20 33.53 15.78 -29.82
CA TYR A 20 33.93 14.98 -28.67
C TYR A 20 32.74 14.78 -27.74
N LEU A 21 32.70 13.67 -27.01
CA LEU A 21 31.53 13.28 -26.20
C LEU A 21 31.42 14.13 -24.93
N ASP A 22 32.56 14.43 -24.32
CA ASP A 22 32.76 15.27 -23.13
C ASP A 22 32.49 16.76 -23.39
N GLU A 23 32.57 17.21 -24.64
CA GLU A 23 32.25 18.58 -25.06
C GLU A 23 30.79 18.78 -25.47
N GLN A 24 30.03 17.70 -25.61
CA GLN A 24 28.63 17.76 -26.02
C GLN A 24 27.71 17.91 -24.81
N SER A 25 26.88 18.95 -24.80
CA SER A 25 25.85 19.19 -23.78
C SER A 25 24.69 18.18 -23.80
N GLY A 26 24.76 17.16 -24.68
CA GLY A 26 23.68 16.20 -24.91
C GLY A 26 22.47 16.83 -25.61
N VAL A 27 21.40 16.04 -25.72
CA VAL A 27 20.08 16.53 -26.16
C VAL A 27 19.32 16.96 -24.91
N PRO A 28 18.81 18.21 -24.83
CA PRO A 28 17.97 18.64 -23.73
C PRO A 28 16.78 17.70 -23.56
N LEU A 29 16.39 17.44 -22.32
CA LEU A 29 15.26 16.57 -22.02
C LEU A 29 14.00 17.15 -22.67
N GLN A 30 13.33 16.34 -23.49
CA GLN A 30 12.10 16.72 -24.18
C GLN A 30 10.89 16.56 -23.26
N ASP A 31 9.72 17.01 -23.70
CA ASP A 31 8.43 16.87 -23.01
C ASP A 31 7.77 15.49 -23.21
N LEU A 32 8.10 14.80 -24.30
CA LEU A 32 7.61 13.44 -24.59
C LEU A 32 8.65 12.38 -24.23
N TRP A 33 8.39 11.60 -23.17
CA TRP A 33 9.25 10.49 -22.76
C TRP A 33 8.70 9.15 -23.23
N LEU A 34 9.27 8.62 -24.31
CA LEU A 34 8.87 7.34 -24.92
C LEU A 34 9.66 6.13 -24.38
N ASP A 35 10.67 6.37 -23.57
CA ASP A 35 11.57 5.36 -23.02
C ASP A 35 11.09 4.76 -21.69
N ILE A 36 10.05 5.35 -21.07
CA ILE A 36 9.45 4.86 -19.83
C ILE A 36 8.07 4.30 -20.12
N ASN A 37 7.96 2.97 -20.06
CA ASN A 37 6.70 2.28 -20.30
C ASN A 37 5.74 2.37 -19.09
N PRO A 38 4.42 2.44 -19.31
CA PRO A 38 3.43 2.30 -18.25
C PRO A 38 3.48 0.93 -17.56
N LEU A 39 3.12 0.88 -16.28
CA LEU A 39 3.07 -0.37 -15.53
C LEU A 39 1.90 -1.26 -15.98
N THR A 40 2.24 -2.42 -16.53
CA THR A 40 1.38 -3.57 -16.86
C THR A 40 1.27 -4.53 -15.67
N GLY A 41 0.39 -5.54 -15.76
CA GLY A 41 0.09 -6.45 -14.65
C GLY A 41 1.27 -7.32 -14.18
N GLY A 42 2.26 -7.57 -15.04
CA GLY A 42 3.37 -8.49 -14.76
C GLY A 42 4.57 -7.88 -14.01
N GLU A 43 4.65 -6.56 -13.90
CA GLU A 43 5.88 -5.89 -13.46
C GLU A 43 6.12 -5.99 -11.95
N ARG A 44 7.37 -6.27 -11.59
CA ARG A 44 7.80 -6.51 -10.19
C ARG A 44 7.53 -5.30 -9.27
N GLU A 45 7.55 -4.09 -9.80
CA GLU A 45 7.34 -2.86 -9.04
C GLU A 45 5.86 -2.57 -8.73
N ARG A 46 4.92 -3.24 -9.42
CA ARG A 46 3.49 -3.02 -9.23
C ARG A 46 3.07 -3.53 -7.84
N LEU A 47 2.33 -2.72 -7.08
CA LEU A 47 1.86 -3.07 -5.73
C LEU A 47 0.41 -3.58 -5.69
N GLY A 48 -0.28 -3.59 -6.83
CA GLY A 48 -1.70 -3.93 -6.90
C GLY A 48 -2.66 -2.76 -6.70
N TYR A 49 -2.13 -1.54 -6.51
CA TYR A 49 -2.94 -0.32 -6.47
C TYR A 49 -3.37 0.11 -7.88
N PRO A 50 -4.63 0.57 -8.08
CA PRO A 50 -5.06 1.12 -9.36
C PRO A 50 -4.15 2.26 -9.83
N THR A 51 -3.96 2.37 -11.14
CA THR A 51 -3.30 3.50 -11.82
C THR A 51 -1.90 3.91 -11.30
N GLN A 52 -1.17 2.98 -10.66
CA GLN A 52 0.22 3.19 -10.21
C GLN A 52 1.12 3.69 -11.36
N LYS A 53 1.88 4.76 -11.11
CA LYS A 53 2.90 5.28 -12.03
C LYS A 53 4.22 4.51 -11.88
N PRO A 54 5.00 4.32 -12.96
CA PRO A 54 6.32 3.70 -12.91
C PRO A 54 7.30 4.51 -12.04
N LEU A 55 8.13 3.86 -11.23
CA LEU A 55 9.09 4.55 -10.36
C LEU A 55 10.10 5.37 -11.16
N ALA A 56 10.61 4.83 -12.27
CA ALA A 56 11.58 5.52 -13.13
C ALA A 56 11.07 6.87 -13.64
N LEU A 57 9.74 7.00 -13.84
CA LEU A 57 9.12 8.25 -14.26
C LEU A 57 9.27 9.32 -13.17
N LEU A 58 8.94 8.95 -11.93
CA LEU A 58 8.97 9.88 -10.80
C LEU A 58 10.40 10.18 -10.37
N GLU A 59 11.32 9.22 -10.44
CA GLU A 59 12.75 9.46 -10.21
C GLU A 59 13.31 10.50 -11.19
N ARG A 60 12.91 10.44 -12.48
CA ARG A 60 13.31 11.43 -13.48
C ARG A 60 12.76 12.81 -13.15
N ILE A 61 11.46 12.91 -12.85
CA ILE A 61 10.80 14.18 -12.53
C ILE A 61 11.45 14.84 -11.30
N VAL A 62 11.65 14.07 -10.22
CA VAL A 62 12.25 14.57 -8.98
C VAL A 62 13.69 15.02 -9.22
N ASN A 63 14.52 14.23 -9.91
CA ASN A 63 15.89 14.63 -10.21
C ASN A 63 16.00 15.86 -11.10
N ALA A 64 15.09 16.03 -12.05
CA ALA A 64 15.09 17.19 -12.94
C ALA A 64 14.61 18.48 -12.26
N SER A 65 13.83 18.36 -11.17
CA SER A 65 13.10 19.48 -10.57
C SER A 65 13.53 19.84 -9.14
N SER A 66 14.49 19.11 -8.56
CA SER A 66 14.93 19.29 -7.17
C SER A 66 16.35 18.79 -6.93
N ASN A 67 16.97 19.27 -5.85
CA ASN A 67 18.27 18.81 -5.36
C ASN A 67 18.12 17.86 -4.15
N GLU A 68 19.19 17.17 -3.79
CA GLU A 68 19.22 16.41 -2.53
C GLU A 68 18.95 17.34 -1.33
N GLY A 69 18.14 16.87 -0.39
CA GLY A 69 17.71 17.65 0.78
C GLY A 69 16.50 18.57 0.55
N ASP A 70 16.06 18.77 -0.69
CA ASP A 70 14.81 19.50 -0.97
C ASP A 70 13.59 18.70 -0.52
N VAL A 71 12.45 19.39 -0.37
CA VAL A 71 11.16 18.80 0.00
C VAL A 71 10.32 18.56 -1.26
N VAL A 72 9.83 17.33 -1.44
CA VAL A 72 8.89 16.96 -2.50
C VAL A 72 7.48 16.78 -1.90
N LEU A 73 6.53 17.61 -2.34
CA LEU A 73 5.12 17.48 -1.98
C LEU A 73 4.33 16.78 -3.10
N ASP A 74 3.63 15.71 -2.75
CA ASP A 74 2.64 15.07 -3.62
C ASP A 74 1.28 15.02 -2.90
N PRO A 75 0.32 15.91 -3.25
CA PRO A 75 -0.97 15.98 -2.58
C PRO A 75 -1.98 14.91 -3.04
N PHE A 76 -1.60 14.04 -3.98
CA PHE A 76 -2.43 12.94 -4.50
C PHE A 76 -1.59 11.67 -4.66
N CYS A 77 -0.85 11.33 -3.60
CA CYS A 77 0.28 10.42 -3.71
C CYS A 77 -0.12 8.94 -3.93
N GLY A 78 -1.38 8.56 -3.67
CA GLY A 78 -1.89 7.21 -3.92
C GLY A 78 -1.01 6.12 -3.31
N CYS A 79 -0.49 5.22 -4.13
CA CYS A 79 0.42 4.16 -3.67
C CYS A 79 1.86 4.61 -3.33
N GLY A 80 2.15 5.92 -3.38
CA GLY A 80 3.41 6.50 -2.92
C GLY A 80 4.58 6.38 -3.87
N THR A 81 4.36 6.29 -5.18
CA THR A 81 5.49 6.22 -6.14
C THR A 81 6.39 7.46 -6.01
N THR A 82 5.82 8.66 -5.91
CA THR A 82 6.57 9.91 -5.74
C THR A 82 7.33 9.96 -4.41
N VAL A 83 6.66 9.58 -3.32
CA VAL A 83 7.25 9.49 -1.98
C VAL A 83 8.43 8.51 -1.96
N HIS A 84 8.28 7.34 -2.59
CA HIS A 84 9.36 6.37 -2.72
C HIS A 84 10.54 6.95 -3.53
N ALA A 85 10.26 7.60 -4.67
CA ALA A 85 11.30 8.21 -5.49
C ALA A 85 12.07 9.29 -4.71
N ALA A 86 11.36 10.18 -4.01
CA ALA A 86 11.97 11.22 -3.18
C ALA A 86 12.87 10.62 -2.08
N GLN A 87 12.37 9.63 -1.33
CA GLN A 87 13.15 8.93 -0.29
C GLN A 87 14.42 8.28 -0.85
N LYS A 88 14.31 7.61 -2.00
CA LYS A 88 15.45 6.96 -2.67
C LYS A 88 16.50 7.97 -3.12
N LEU A 89 16.04 9.13 -3.57
CA LEU A 89 16.88 10.21 -4.07
C LEU A 89 17.36 11.15 -2.96
N ASN A 90 17.22 10.81 -1.67
CA ASN A 90 17.64 11.67 -0.56
C ASN A 90 16.95 13.05 -0.54
N ARG A 91 15.66 13.09 -0.85
CA ARG A 91 14.79 14.26 -0.65
C ARG A 91 13.87 14.01 0.55
N GLU A 92 13.54 15.08 1.25
CA GLU A 92 12.41 15.07 2.18
C GLU A 92 11.11 14.98 1.37
N TRP A 93 10.04 14.50 1.98
CA TRP A 93 8.78 14.33 1.26
C TRP A 93 7.56 14.50 2.15
N ILE A 94 6.48 14.96 1.52
CA ILE A 94 5.15 15.03 2.10
C ILE A 94 4.19 14.39 1.10
N GLY A 95 3.54 13.30 1.52
CA GLY A 95 2.50 12.63 0.73
C GLY A 95 1.15 12.85 1.38
N ILE A 96 0.16 13.30 0.61
CA ILE A 96 -1.23 13.42 1.07
C ILE A 96 -2.11 12.54 0.20
N ASP A 97 -3.00 11.80 0.84
CA ASP A 97 -4.08 11.08 0.18
C ASP A 97 -5.30 11.07 1.09
N VAL A 98 -6.49 11.08 0.50
CA VAL A 98 -7.76 11.06 1.25
C VAL A 98 -8.08 9.67 1.81
N THR A 99 -7.43 8.63 1.30
CA THR A 99 -7.71 7.25 1.68
C THR A 99 -6.67 6.73 2.66
N HIS A 100 -7.15 6.19 3.78
CA HIS A 100 -6.29 5.52 4.75
C HIS A 100 -5.58 4.28 4.15
N LEU A 101 -6.19 3.64 3.14
CA LEU A 101 -5.57 2.55 2.39
C LEU A 101 -4.27 3.00 1.70
N ALA A 102 -4.28 4.13 1.00
CA ALA A 102 -3.10 4.68 0.36
C ALA A 102 -1.99 4.90 1.40
N ILE A 103 -2.31 5.53 2.53
CA ILE A 103 -1.36 5.77 3.62
C ILE A 103 -0.75 4.46 4.16
N SER A 104 -1.56 3.42 4.39
CA SER A 104 -1.07 2.11 4.83
C SER A 104 -0.18 1.43 3.77
N LEU A 105 -0.52 1.54 2.48
CA LEU A 105 0.30 1.02 1.38
C LEU A 105 1.64 1.75 1.25
N ILE A 106 1.65 3.08 1.38
CA ILE A 106 2.87 3.89 1.36
C ILE A 106 3.80 3.45 2.48
N GLN A 107 3.26 3.34 3.70
CA GLN A 107 4.02 2.90 4.86
C GLN A 107 4.66 1.52 4.64
N LYS A 108 3.88 0.57 4.11
CA LYS A 108 4.39 -0.76 3.76
C LYS A 108 5.45 -0.71 2.66
N ARG A 109 5.20 0.03 1.57
CA ARG A 109 6.12 0.23 0.44
C ARG A 109 7.46 0.76 0.93
N LEU A 110 7.46 1.77 1.80
CA LEU A 110 8.68 2.36 2.35
C LEU A 110 9.41 1.40 3.28
N ARG A 111 8.70 0.71 4.18
CA ARG A 111 9.33 -0.27 5.08
C ARG A 111 9.91 -1.47 4.33
N ASP A 112 9.24 -1.95 3.29
CA ASP A 112 9.75 -3.03 2.44
C ASP A 112 11.04 -2.59 1.71
N ALA A 113 11.03 -1.39 1.12
CA ALA A 113 12.13 -0.86 0.31
C ALA A 113 13.34 -0.43 1.14
N PHE A 114 13.14 0.36 2.19
CA PHE A 114 14.20 1.03 2.96
C PHE A 114 14.45 0.40 4.34
N GLY A 115 13.65 -0.60 4.72
CA GLY A 115 13.75 -1.29 6.01
C GLY A 115 12.89 -0.66 7.12
N PRO A 116 12.81 -1.31 8.29
CA PRO A 116 11.92 -0.91 9.38
C PRO A 116 12.32 0.41 10.06
N SER A 117 13.56 0.87 9.87
CA SER A 117 14.11 2.09 10.48
C SER A 117 13.78 3.37 9.72
N VAL A 118 13.11 3.29 8.57
CA VAL A 118 12.67 4.49 7.84
C VAL A 118 11.69 5.28 8.70
N ALA A 119 11.99 6.55 8.95
CA ALA A 119 11.11 7.44 9.71
C ALA A 119 9.90 7.79 8.83
N ILE A 120 8.71 7.46 9.31
CA ILE A 120 7.46 7.80 8.63
C ILE A 120 6.54 8.42 9.68
N GLU A 121 6.28 9.71 9.54
CA GLU A 121 5.28 10.39 10.33
C GLU A 121 3.94 10.34 9.61
N VAL A 122 2.89 9.87 10.29
CA VAL A 122 1.54 9.83 9.74
C VAL A 122 0.64 10.74 10.56
N ASN A 123 0.07 11.72 9.86
CA ASN A 123 -0.89 12.67 10.39
C ASN A 123 -2.29 12.38 9.84
N GLY A 124 -3.33 12.70 10.61
CA GLY A 124 -4.73 12.52 10.19
C GLY A 124 -5.30 11.12 10.30
N VAL A 125 -4.55 10.15 10.85
CA VAL A 125 -5.05 8.80 11.16
C VAL A 125 -5.30 8.64 12.67
N PRO A 126 -6.31 7.86 13.08
CA PRO A 126 -6.49 7.54 14.49
C PRO A 126 -5.25 6.88 15.11
N LYS A 127 -4.78 7.42 16.24
CA LYS A 127 -3.63 6.90 17.00
C LYS A 127 -4.06 6.11 18.24
N ASP A 128 -5.33 6.20 18.62
CA ASP A 128 -5.93 5.53 19.76
C ASP A 128 -7.42 5.24 19.50
N ALA A 129 -8.05 4.54 20.45
CA ALA A 129 -9.47 4.19 20.37
C ALA A 129 -10.40 5.42 20.35
N GLY A 130 -10.01 6.53 20.98
CA GLY A 130 -10.78 7.77 21.01
C GLY A 130 -10.83 8.44 19.63
N GLY A 131 -9.67 8.57 18.98
CA GLY A 131 -9.58 9.05 17.60
C GLY A 131 -10.30 8.13 16.62
N ALA A 132 -10.30 6.83 16.87
CA ALA A 132 -11.00 5.86 16.04
C ALA A 132 -12.53 6.02 16.16
N ALA A 133 -13.02 6.28 17.38
CA ALA A 133 -14.42 6.59 17.63
C ALA A 133 -14.84 7.92 16.99
N ALA A 134 -14.01 8.96 17.08
CA ALA A 134 -14.25 10.24 16.42
C ALA A 134 -14.32 10.08 14.88
N LEU A 135 -13.43 9.28 14.29
CA LEU A 135 -13.48 8.98 12.86
C LEU A 135 -14.75 8.21 12.48
N ALA A 136 -15.15 7.22 13.28
CA ALA A 136 -16.38 6.44 13.05
C ALA A 136 -17.65 7.31 13.08
N GLU A 137 -17.67 8.35 13.92
CA GLU A 137 -18.77 9.30 14.02
C GLU A 137 -18.78 10.31 12.88
N ALA A 138 -17.60 10.82 12.50
CA ALA A 138 -17.45 11.81 11.43
C ALA A 138 -17.68 11.23 10.03
N ASP A 139 -17.07 10.10 9.71
CA ASP A 139 -17.17 9.44 8.41
C ASP A 139 -17.04 7.91 8.55
N LYS A 140 -18.19 7.24 8.50
CA LYS A 140 -18.29 5.79 8.59
C LYS A 140 -17.47 5.07 7.52
N TYR A 141 -17.40 5.59 6.29
CA TYR A 141 -16.70 4.91 5.20
C TYR A 141 -15.19 5.03 5.38
N GLN A 142 -14.70 6.21 5.74
CA GLN A 142 -13.30 6.40 6.08
C GLN A 142 -12.88 5.54 7.26
N PHE A 143 -13.73 5.44 8.29
CA PHE A 143 -13.51 4.52 9.39
C PHE A 143 -13.43 3.05 8.93
N GLN A 144 -14.34 2.61 8.05
CA GLN A 144 -14.33 1.25 7.53
C GLN A 144 -13.04 0.96 6.74
N TRP A 145 -12.65 1.83 5.81
CA TRP A 145 -11.40 1.67 5.06
C TRP A 145 -10.16 1.69 5.94
N TRP A 146 -10.13 2.60 6.90
CA TRP A 146 -9.05 2.67 7.88
C TRP A 146 -8.96 1.38 8.71
N ALA A 147 -10.07 0.90 9.27
CA ALA A 147 -10.09 -0.31 10.10
C ALA A 147 -9.74 -1.57 9.29
N VAL A 148 -10.18 -1.68 8.04
CA VAL A 148 -9.78 -2.75 7.11
C VAL A 148 -8.26 -2.75 6.91
N SER A 149 -7.63 -1.58 6.82
CA SER A 149 -6.18 -1.47 6.64
C SER A 149 -5.38 -1.94 7.86
N LEU A 150 -5.96 -1.95 9.07
CA LEU A 150 -5.29 -2.44 10.29
C LEU A 150 -5.00 -3.94 10.27
N VAL A 151 -5.72 -4.70 9.45
CA VAL A 151 -5.59 -6.15 9.31
C VAL A 151 -5.02 -6.56 7.95
N ASP A 152 -4.36 -5.63 7.25
CA ASP A 152 -3.80 -5.85 5.91
C ASP A 152 -4.82 -6.41 4.90
N ALA A 153 -6.10 -6.04 5.04
CA ALA A 153 -7.14 -6.46 4.13
C ALA A 153 -7.25 -5.50 2.93
N ILE A 154 -7.62 -6.03 1.78
CA ILE A 154 -7.95 -5.23 0.60
C ILE A 154 -9.37 -4.70 0.79
N PRO A 155 -9.59 -3.37 0.78
CA PRO A 155 -10.93 -2.82 0.81
C PRO A 155 -11.77 -3.36 -0.34
N PHE A 156 -12.98 -3.79 -0.02
CA PHE A 156 -13.91 -4.30 -1.01
C PHE A 156 -14.69 -3.13 -1.59
N GLY A 157 -14.37 -2.70 -2.81
CA GLY A 157 -15.01 -1.52 -3.38
C GLY A 157 -14.85 -1.38 -4.90
N ASP A 158 -15.89 -1.76 -5.63
CA ASP A 158 -16.20 -1.17 -6.95
C ASP A 158 -17.65 -1.39 -7.42
N LYS A 159 -18.58 -1.78 -6.52
CA LYS A 159 -20.00 -1.92 -6.89
C LYS A 159 -20.90 -1.01 -6.07
N LYS A 160 -21.94 -0.51 -6.74
CA LYS A 160 -22.89 0.51 -6.29
C LYS A 160 -23.33 0.33 -4.83
N LYS A 161 -23.48 1.48 -4.15
CA LYS A 161 -24.12 1.65 -2.83
C LYS A 161 -25.21 0.59 -2.57
N GLY A 162 -25.04 -0.18 -1.51
CA GLY A 162 -26.11 -1.00 -0.90
C GLY A 162 -26.25 -2.45 -1.41
N ALA A 163 -25.45 -2.90 -2.38
CA ALA A 163 -25.59 -4.26 -2.93
C ALA A 163 -24.84 -5.35 -2.13
N ASP A 164 -23.76 -5.00 -1.43
CA ASP A 164 -22.78 -6.01 -0.97
C ASP A 164 -22.84 -6.24 0.55
N GLY A 165 -24.01 -6.64 1.05
CA GLY A 165 -24.22 -7.57 2.18
C GLY A 165 -23.39 -7.47 3.47
N GLY A 166 -22.68 -6.37 3.75
CA GLY A 166 -21.82 -6.20 4.93
C GLY A 166 -20.34 -6.57 4.77
N ILE A 167 -19.81 -6.66 3.54
CA ILE A 167 -18.38 -6.90 3.26
C ILE A 167 -17.65 -5.56 3.15
N ASP A 168 -16.66 -5.33 4.01
CA ASP A 168 -15.84 -4.11 3.99
C ASP A 168 -14.43 -4.38 3.44
N GLY A 169 -13.93 -5.61 3.55
CA GLY A 169 -12.63 -6.00 3.01
C GLY A 169 -12.46 -7.49 2.78
N LEU A 170 -11.38 -7.84 2.09
CA LEU A 170 -10.98 -9.22 1.80
C LEU A 170 -9.52 -9.45 2.19
N ILE A 171 -9.27 -10.55 2.89
CA ILE A 171 -7.90 -11.06 3.14
C ILE A 171 -7.73 -12.33 2.33
N TYR A 172 -6.67 -12.39 1.54
CA TYR A 172 -6.34 -13.58 0.76
C TYR A 172 -5.16 -14.33 1.41
N PHE A 173 -5.27 -15.65 1.49
CA PHE A 173 -4.27 -16.48 2.15
C PHE A 173 -4.12 -17.83 1.44
N LYS A 174 -3.03 -18.53 1.70
CA LYS A 174 -2.68 -19.82 1.08
C LYS A 174 -2.30 -20.81 2.17
N PRO A 175 -3.25 -21.59 2.71
CA PRO A 175 -2.99 -22.45 3.86
C PRO A 175 -1.87 -23.47 3.60
N ASP A 176 -1.84 -24.05 2.41
CA ASP A 176 -0.84 -25.08 2.02
C ASP A 176 0.12 -24.58 0.93
N GLY A 177 0.20 -23.26 0.71
CA GLY A 177 1.00 -22.65 -0.37
C GLY A 177 0.48 -22.90 -1.79
N LYS A 178 -0.55 -23.72 -1.97
CA LYS A 178 -1.09 -24.14 -3.28
C LYS A 178 -2.24 -23.24 -3.75
N ALA A 179 -3.40 -23.34 -3.10
CA ALA A 179 -4.62 -22.64 -3.51
C ALA A 179 -4.82 -21.35 -2.69
N THR A 180 -5.15 -20.26 -3.38
CA THR A 180 -5.55 -19.01 -2.72
C THR A 180 -6.99 -19.13 -2.22
N GLU A 181 -7.16 -18.88 -0.94
CA GLU A 181 -8.44 -18.79 -0.26
C GLU A 181 -8.68 -17.35 0.21
N LYS A 182 -9.90 -17.06 0.68
CA LYS A 182 -10.30 -15.72 1.13
C LYS A 182 -10.99 -15.75 2.50
N ALA A 183 -10.74 -14.71 3.28
CA ALA A 183 -11.49 -14.32 4.46
C ALA A 183 -12.21 -12.99 4.20
N ILE A 184 -13.38 -12.83 4.79
CA ILE A 184 -14.19 -11.61 4.70
C ILE A 184 -13.95 -10.76 5.93
N VAL A 185 -13.74 -9.46 5.75
CA VAL A 185 -13.67 -8.47 6.82
C VAL A 185 -14.96 -7.67 6.84
N SER A 186 -15.57 -7.57 8.01
CA SER A 186 -16.72 -6.69 8.29
C SER A 186 -16.40 -5.77 9.45
N VAL A 187 -16.65 -4.48 9.29
CA VAL A 187 -16.29 -3.42 10.24
C VAL A 187 -17.55 -2.72 10.75
N LYS A 188 -17.68 -2.62 12.08
CA LYS A 188 -18.79 -1.94 12.76
C LYS A 188 -18.29 -0.94 13.81
N GLY A 189 -18.43 0.35 13.49
CA GLY A 189 -18.05 1.46 14.37
C GLY A 189 -19.17 2.00 15.28
N GLY A 190 -20.40 1.50 15.17
CA GLY A 190 -21.54 2.02 15.94
C GLY A 190 -21.59 1.50 17.39
N LYS A 191 -22.31 2.20 18.26
CA LYS A 191 -22.57 1.76 19.65
C LYS A 191 -23.48 0.52 19.73
N ASN A 192 -24.31 0.29 18.71
CA ASN A 192 -25.29 -0.80 18.65
C ASN A 192 -24.73 -2.06 17.98
N VAL A 193 -23.53 -2.48 18.36
CA VAL A 193 -22.91 -3.71 17.85
C VAL A 193 -23.42 -4.89 18.66
N GLY A 194 -23.90 -5.93 17.96
CA GLY A 194 -24.55 -7.06 18.61
C GLY A 194 -24.49 -8.35 17.81
N VAL A 195 -25.05 -9.42 18.40
CA VAL A 195 -24.97 -10.80 17.89
C VAL A 195 -25.53 -10.96 16.47
N THR A 196 -26.55 -10.19 16.10
CA THR A 196 -27.13 -10.23 14.75
C THR A 196 -26.10 -9.91 13.68
N MET A 197 -25.21 -8.95 13.93
CA MET A 197 -24.17 -8.58 12.96
C MET A 197 -23.11 -9.68 12.80
N VAL A 198 -22.89 -10.49 13.84
CA VAL A 198 -22.00 -11.66 13.78
C VAL A 198 -22.66 -12.77 12.95
N LYS A 199 -23.98 -12.98 13.12
CA LYS A 199 -24.77 -13.91 12.29
C LYS A 199 -24.75 -13.51 10.81
N ASP A 200 -24.90 -12.21 10.53
CA ASP A 200 -24.85 -11.68 9.17
C ASP A 200 -23.48 -11.92 8.53
N LEU A 201 -22.39 -11.78 9.29
CA LEU A 201 -21.05 -12.11 8.83
C LEU A 201 -20.92 -13.61 8.55
N ILE A 202 -21.40 -14.49 9.44
CA ILE A 202 -21.39 -15.95 9.22
C ILE A 202 -22.11 -16.31 7.92
N ALA A 203 -23.33 -15.81 7.73
CA ALA A 203 -24.11 -16.06 6.53
C ALA A 203 -23.42 -15.52 5.27
N THR A 204 -22.73 -14.38 5.39
CA THR A 204 -21.96 -13.80 4.29
C THR A 204 -20.72 -14.63 3.95
N VAL A 205 -19.99 -15.11 4.95
CA VAL A 205 -18.84 -16.02 4.75
C VAL A 205 -19.27 -17.27 3.99
N GLU A 206 -20.41 -17.86 4.35
CA GLU A 206 -20.95 -19.04 3.67
C GLU A 206 -21.41 -18.74 2.23
N ARG A 207 -22.22 -17.68 2.06
CA ARG A 207 -22.72 -17.25 0.75
C ARG A 207 -21.60 -16.99 -0.24
N GLU A 208 -20.56 -16.30 0.20
CA GLU A 208 -19.40 -15.95 -0.63
C GLU A 208 -18.37 -17.07 -0.76
N LYS A 209 -18.60 -18.23 -0.13
CA LYS A 209 -17.65 -19.35 -0.06
C LYS A 209 -16.28 -18.93 0.50
N ALA A 210 -16.26 -17.95 1.39
CA ALA A 210 -15.08 -17.59 2.15
C ALA A 210 -14.84 -18.63 3.25
N LYS A 211 -13.57 -18.78 3.65
CA LYS A 211 -13.18 -19.79 4.64
C LYS A 211 -13.24 -19.26 6.05
N MET A 212 -13.09 -17.95 6.21
CA MET A 212 -13.04 -17.27 7.50
C MET A 212 -13.72 -15.89 7.43
N GLY A 213 -14.10 -15.35 8.59
CA GLY A 213 -14.66 -14.02 8.75
C GLY A 213 -14.02 -13.26 9.91
N ILE A 214 -13.62 -12.02 9.67
CA ILE A 214 -13.02 -11.11 10.65
C ILE A 214 -13.99 -9.97 10.91
N PHE A 215 -14.45 -9.85 12.15
CA PHE A 215 -15.34 -8.79 12.60
C PHE A 215 -14.55 -7.77 13.40
N ILE A 216 -14.42 -6.54 12.88
CA ILE A 216 -13.71 -5.45 13.54
C ILE A 216 -14.72 -4.49 14.16
N THR A 217 -14.51 -4.11 15.41
CA THR A 217 -15.42 -3.17 16.10
C THR A 217 -14.72 -2.27 17.12
N LEU A 218 -15.35 -1.13 17.42
CA LEU A 218 -14.95 -0.26 18.53
C LEU A 218 -15.47 -0.77 19.89
N ALA A 219 -16.59 -1.50 19.91
CA ALA A 219 -17.23 -1.95 21.14
C ALA A 219 -16.63 -3.27 21.64
N ALA A 220 -16.52 -3.43 22.96
CA ALA A 220 -16.15 -4.71 23.53
C ALA A 220 -17.18 -5.79 23.15
N PRO A 221 -16.75 -6.98 22.69
CA PRO A 221 -17.67 -8.03 22.28
C PRO A 221 -18.44 -8.56 23.48
N THR A 222 -19.76 -8.69 23.33
CA THR A 222 -20.61 -9.29 24.37
C THR A 222 -20.45 -10.81 24.42
N GLY A 223 -20.73 -11.42 25.57
CA GLY A 223 -20.71 -12.89 25.71
C GLY A 223 -21.52 -13.64 24.63
N PRO A 224 -22.75 -13.19 24.27
CA PRO A 224 -23.50 -13.76 23.15
C PRO A 224 -22.79 -13.66 21.80
N MET A 225 -22.11 -12.54 21.50
CA MET A 225 -21.34 -12.41 20.25
C MET A 225 -20.18 -13.40 20.19
N ILE A 226 -19.46 -13.57 21.30
CA ILE A 226 -18.33 -14.52 21.38
C ILE A 226 -18.83 -15.95 21.18
N LYS A 227 -19.95 -16.32 21.82
CA LYS A 227 -20.58 -17.64 21.65
C LYS A 227 -21.04 -17.88 20.21
N GLU A 228 -21.61 -16.87 19.57
CA GLU A 228 -22.04 -16.95 18.17
C GLU A 228 -20.85 -17.09 17.21
N ALA A 229 -19.77 -16.34 17.42
CA ALA A 229 -18.56 -16.50 16.62
C ALA A 229 -17.96 -17.92 16.78
N ALA A 230 -17.95 -18.45 18.01
CA ALA A 230 -17.46 -19.79 18.29
C ALA A 230 -18.35 -20.90 17.69
N SER A 231 -19.67 -20.68 17.55
CA SER A 231 -20.60 -21.66 16.97
C SER A 231 -20.30 -21.97 15.51
N ALA A 232 -19.67 -21.04 14.79
CA ALA A 232 -19.22 -21.22 13.41
C ALA A 232 -18.07 -22.24 13.27
N GLY A 233 -17.45 -22.65 14.39
CA GLY A 233 -16.42 -23.68 14.45
C GLY A 233 -15.04 -23.21 14.03
N LEU A 234 -14.19 -24.18 13.66
CA LEU A 234 -12.80 -23.96 13.28
C LEU A 234 -12.59 -24.23 11.79
N TYR A 235 -11.79 -23.38 11.16
CA TYR A 235 -11.18 -23.67 9.89
C TYR A 235 -9.92 -24.53 10.11
N LYS A 236 -9.93 -25.77 9.62
CA LYS A 236 -8.85 -26.74 9.80
C LYS A 236 -8.00 -26.83 8.54
N THR A 237 -6.69 -26.84 8.74
CA THR A 237 -5.65 -27.01 7.71
C THR A 237 -4.70 -28.12 8.15
N GLU A 238 -3.78 -28.54 7.28
CA GLU A 238 -2.73 -29.50 7.65
C GLU A 238 -1.82 -28.96 8.77
N TYR A 239 -1.67 -27.62 8.85
CA TYR A 239 -0.72 -26.95 9.74
C TYR A 239 -1.34 -26.41 11.04
N GLY A 240 -2.66 -26.50 11.20
CA GLY A 240 -3.33 -25.95 12.37
C GLY A 240 -4.83 -25.78 12.21
N SER A 241 -5.47 -25.39 13.31
CA SER A 241 -6.89 -25.05 13.37
C SER A 241 -7.05 -23.60 13.82
N TYR A 242 -7.87 -22.85 13.10
CA TYR A 242 -8.06 -21.41 13.30
C TYR A 242 -9.55 -21.11 13.52
N PRO A 243 -9.93 -20.14 14.36
CA PRO A 243 -11.34 -19.78 14.52
C PRO A 243 -11.94 -19.29 13.20
N LYS A 244 -13.05 -19.91 12.76
CA LYS A 244 -13.70 -19.56 11.49
C LYS A 244 -14.21 -18.12 11.50
N ILE A 245 -14.73 -17.67 12.64
CA ILE A 245 -15.15 -16.29 12.87
C ILE A 245 -14.36 -15.72 14.04
N GLN A 246 -13.77 -14.55 13.84
CA GLN A 246 -12.98 -13.85 14.84
C GLN A 246 -13.53 -12.45 15.06
N ILE A 247 -13.59 -12.03 16.32
CA ILE A 247 -13.97 -10.66 16.70
C ILE A 247 -12.73 -9.97 17.25
N LEU A 248 -12.36 -8.85 16.64
CA LEU A 248 -11.21 -8.03 17.02
C LEU A 248 -11.69 -6.62 17.34
N THR A 249 -11.29 -6.11 18.50
CA THR A 249 -11.52 -4.69 18.81
C THR A 249 -10.41 -3.84 18.21
N VAL A 250 -10.74 -2.59 17.87
CA VAL A 250 -9.74 -1.60 17.44
C VAL A 250 -8.62 -1.45 18.48
N GLU A 251 -8.97 -1.46 19.77
CA GLU A 251 -8.00 -1.41 20.87
C GLU A 251 -7.01 -2.58 20.82
N GLN A 252 -7.51 -3.81 20.64
CA GLN A 252 -6.64 -4.99 20.48
C GLN A 252 -5.74 -4.87 19.24
N LEU A 253 -6.22 -4.29 18.14
CA LEU A 253 -5.41 -4.09 16.94
C LEU A 253 -4.28 -3.09 17.17
N PHE A 254 -4.51 -2.05 17.99
CA PHE A 254 -3.47 -1.11 18.43
C PHE A 254 -2.44 -1.78 19.35
N GLU A 255 -2.86 -2.71 20.19
CA GLU A 255 -1.97 -3.55 21.02
C GLU A 255 -1.16 -4.58 20.20
N GLY A 256 -1.34 -4.61 18.88
CA GLY A 256 -0.62 -5.48 17.98
C GLY A 256 -1.27 -6.85 17.77
N LYS A 257 -2.48 -7.09 18.30
CA LYS A 257 -3.25 -8.28 17.96
C LYS A 257 -3.53 -8.30 16.46
N ARG A 258 -3.47 -9.48 15.87
CA ARG A 258 -3.76 -9.73 14.45
C ARG A 258 -4.74 -10.91 14.32
N PRO A 259 -5.48 -11.00 13.21
CA PRO A 259 -6.27 -12.18 12.91
C PRO A 259 -5.41 -13.45 12.96
N GLU A 260 -5.90 -14.47 13.67
CA GLU A 260 -5.27 -15.78 13.73
C GLU A 260 -5.60 -16.52 12.44
N MET A 261 -4.64 -16.59 11.52
CA MET A 261 -4.85 -17.13 10.19
C MET A 261 -3.63 -17.96 9.74
N PRO A 262 -3.84 -18.94 8.85
CA PRO A 262 -2.74 -19.65 8.21
C PRO A 262 -1.95 -18.71 7.28
N TRP A 263 -0.89 -19.22 6.65
CA TRP A 263 0.03 -18.42 5.86
C TRP A 263 -0.67 -17.47 4.88
N ILE A 264 -0.56 -16.18 5.14
CA ILE A 264 -1.12 -15.11 4.31
C ILE A 264 -0.33 -15.07 3.02
N ASP A 265 -1.02 -14.96 1.88
CA ASP A 265 -0.38 -14.94 0.57
C ASP A 265 0.27 -13.56 0.34
N PRO A 266 1.61 -13.42 0.48
CA PRO A 266 2.26 -12.14 0.30
C PRO A 266 2.28 -11.71 -1.16
N SER A 267 1.94 -12.58 -2.12
CA SER A 267 1.90 -12.21 -3.55
C SER A 267 0.71 -11.33 -3.90
N VAL A 268 -0.32 -11.31 -3.04
CA VAL A 268 -1.51 -10.46 -3.18
C VAL A 268 -1.15 -8.99 -2.95
N PHE A 269 -0.27 -8.73 -1.98
CA PHE A 269 0.36 -7.42 -1.78
C PHE A 269 1.82 -7.51 -2.20
N ARG A 270 2.09 -7.33 -3.50
CA ARG A 270 3.46 -7.34 -4.01
C ARG A 270 4.35 -6.40 -3.17
N LYS A 271 5.45 -6.95 -2.66
CA LYS A 271 6.42 -6.19 -1.86
C LYS A 271 7.21 -5.26 -2.75
N ALA A 272 7.52 -4.08 -2.24
CA ALA A 272 8.46 -3.19 -2.91
C ALA A 272 9.85 -3.84 -2.97
N LYS A 273 10.58 -3.57 -4.05
CA LYS A 273 11.98 -4.01 -4.18
C LYS A 273 12.81 -3.30 -3.10
N ARG A 274 13.68 -4.05 -2.42
CA ARG A 274 14.67 -3.49 -1.47
C ARG A 274 15.58 -2.52 -2.21
N GLU A 275 15.75 -1.32 -1.67
CA GLU A 275 16.65 -0.31 -2.20
C GLU A 275 18.02 -0.38 -1.50
N ASP A 276 19.07 0.06 -2.20
CA ASP A 276 20.40 0.21 -1.62
C ASP A 276 20.44 1.51 -0.81
N THR A 277 20.49 1.37 0.52
CA THR A 277 20.48 2.50 1.45
C THR A 277 21.87 2.98 1.84
N SER A 278 22.95 2.45 1.24
CA SER A 278 24.33 2.85 1.56
C SER A 278 24.63 4.34 1.38
N LYS A 279 23.86 5.01 0.51
CA LYS A 279 23.98 6.46 0.24
C LYS A 279 23.01 7.33 1.04
N GLN A 280 22.10 6.74 1.82
CA GLN A 280 21.15 7.52 2.63
C GLN A 280 21.85 8.04 3.89
N LYS A 281 21.97 9.36 4.02
CA LYS A 281 22.43 9.98 5.26
C LYS A 281 21.36 9.78 6.32
N GLN A 282 21.67 9.04 7.37
CA GLN A 282 20.81 8.86 8.52
C GLN A 282 20.65 10.23 9.21
N GLN A 283 19.54 10.93 8.94
CA GLN A 283 19.22 12.15 9.67
C GLN A 283 18.87 11.78 11.12
N LYS A 284 19.67 12.26 12.06
CA LYS A 284 19.24 12.37 13.46
C LYS A 284 18.15 13.43 13.50
N LEU A 285 16.92 13.04 13.80
CA LEU A 285 15.89 14.01 14.22
C LEU A 285 16.40 14.71 15.49
N LEU A 286 16.37 16.04 15.47
CA LEU A 286 16.58 16.92 16.64
C LEU A 286 15.39 16.84 17.59
#